data_AF-A0A2E1LAX0-F1
#
_entry.id   AF-A0A2E1LAX0-F1
#
_cell.length_a   1.000
_cell.length_b   1.000
_cell.length_c   1.000
_cell.angle_alpha   90.00
_cell.angle_beta   90.00
_cell.angle_gamma   90.00
#
_symmetry.space_group_name_H-M   'P 1'
#
loop_
_entity.id
_entity.type
_entity.pdbx_description
1 polymer ?
#
loop_
_entity_poly.entity_id
_entity_poly.type
_entity_poly.pdbx_seq_one_letter_code
_entity_poly.pdbx_strand_id
1 'polypeptide(L)'
;MEARYPNVRKARWHNKDLIDSLTLTDLTDLMVISISKHKGFKKAEMLRWFVSGDCDSVKLRDAIFNTSNELNHLIHYSYTKNLPLFLDVKKPENYRLTASIGGRYDHLINPVDFPRSARVVKSLEEAAKLNLPVDKKDDLAYGPIDQPFALLYH
;
A
#
# COMPACT_ATOMS: atom_id res chain seq x y z
N MET A 1 3.57 -21.15 -3.43
CA MET A 1 4.38 -20.24 -4.28
C MET A 1 5.73 -19.89 -3.64
N GLU A 2 5.87 -19.82 -2.31
CA GLU A 2 7.14 -19.47 -1.63
C GLU A 2 8.28 -20.50 -1.72
N ALA A 3 7.97 -21.79 -1.92
CA ALA A 3 8.99 -22.84 -2.03
C ALA A 3 9.77 -22.81 -3.37
N ARG A 4 9.37 -21.97 -4.33
CA ARG A 4 10.00 -21.88 -5.67
C ARG A 4 11.17 -20.90 -5.74
N TYR A 5 11.32 -19.97 -4.79
CA TYR A 5 12.34 -18.92 -4.82
C TYR A 5 12.97 -18.71 -3.44
N PRO A 6 14.03 -19.48 -3.09
CA PRO A 6 14.61 -19.46 -1.74
C PRO A 6 15.15 -18.08 -1.34
N ASN A 7 15.66 -17.28 -2.29
CA ASN A 7 16.18 -15.94 -2.02
C ASN A 7 15.06 -14.96 -1.62
N VAL A 8 13.88 -15.05 -2.26
CA VAL A 8 12.72 -14.21 -1.90
C VAL A 8 12.22 -14.57 -0.50
N ARG A 9 12.16 -15.87 -0.18
CA ARG A 9 11.78 -16.33 1.16
C ARG A 9 12.75 -15.83 2.23
N LYS A 10 14.06 -15.99 2.00
CA LYS A 10 15.10 -15.51 2.92
C LYS A 10 14.99 -14.00 3.18
N ALA A 11 14.80 -13.21 2.12
CA ALA A 11 14.64 -11.76 2.26
C ALA A 11 13.37 -11.39 3.05
N ARG A 12 12.24 -12.06 2.80
CA ARG A 12 10.99 -11.85 3.54
C ARG A 12 11.12 -12.18 5.02
N TRP A 13 11.75 -13.32 5.35
CA TRP A 13 11.99 -13.73 6.72
C TRP A 13 12.94 -12.78 7.44
N HIS A 14 14.04 -12.39 6.80
CA HIS A 14 14.94 -11.39 7.37
C HIS A 14 14.21 -10.07 7.68
N ASN A 15 13.39 -9.57 6.74
CA ASN A 15 12.61 -8.36 6.97
C ASN A 15 11.58 -8.54 8.09
N LYS A 16 10.96 -9.72 8.20
CA LYS A 16 10.05 -10.04 9.29
C LYS A 16 10.77 -10.04 10.64
N ASP A 17 11.96 -10.65 10.72
CA ASP A 17 12.77 -10.67 11.94
C ASP A 17 13.16 -9.24 12.36
N LEU A 18 13.52 -8.38 11.41
CA LEU A 18 13.79 -6.96 11.66
C LEU A 18 12.55 -6.23 12.18
N ILE A 19 11.40 -6.41 11.52
CA ILE A 19 10.14 -5.83 11.97
C ILE A 19 9.84 -6.29 13.39
N ASP A 20 9.98 -7.57 13.71
CA ASP A 20 9.62 -8.12 15.01
C ASP A 20 10.59 -7.67 16.12
N SER A 21 11.91 -7.63 15.83
CA SER A 21 12.97 -7.32 16.81
C SER A 21 13.20 -5.83 17.08
N LEU A 22 12.96 -4.95 16.11
CA LEU A 22 13.22 -3.53 16.26
C LEU A 22 12.09 -2.80 16.99
N THR A 23 12.46 -1.71 17.67
CA THR A 23 11.49 -0.74 18.18
C THR A 23 10.83 0.00 17.01
N LEU A 24 9.70 0.67 17.25
CA LEU A 24 9.03 1.46 16.21
C LEU A 24 9.95 2.55 15.63
N THR A 25 10.72 3.22 16.48
CA THR A 25 11.66 4.28 16.07
C THR A 25 12.79 3.68 15.23
N ASP A 26 13.46 2.63 15.71
CA ASP A 26 14.57 2.01 14.96
C ASP A 26 14.11 1.44 13.61
N LEU A 27 12.90 0.87 13.56
CA LEU A 27 12.31 0.39 12.31
C LEU A 27 12.03 1.53 11.34
N THR A 28 11.53 2.67 11.84
CA THR A 28 11.30 3.88 11.03
C THR A 28 12.62 4.40 10.45
N ASP A 29 13.65 4.55 11.28
CA ASP A 29 14.98 5.01 10.85
C ASP A 29 15.57 4.08 9.78
N LEU A 30 15.47 2.77 10.01
CA LEU A 30 15.92 1.77 9.05
C LEU A 30 15.18 1.88 7.70
N MET A 31 13.87 2.11 7.72
CA MET A 31 13.06 2.30 6.50
C MET A 31 13.49 3.56 5.75
N VAL A 32 13.60 4.70 6.45
CA VAL A 32 14.04 5.98 5.86
C VAL A 32 15.43 5.84 5.22
N ILE A 33 16.39 5.23 5.93
CA ILE A 33 17.75 5.00 5.41
C ILE A 33 17.71 4.08 4.18
N SER A 34 16.95 2.98 4.25
CA SER A 34 16.88 1.99 3.17
C SER A 34 16.28 2.59 1.90
N ILE A 35 15.22 3.38 2.03
CA ILE A 35 14.58 4.09 0.90
C ILE A 35 15.52 5.14 0.34
N SER A 36 16.15 5.95 1.20
CA SER A 36 17.04 7.04 0.78
C SER A 36 18.29 6.56 0.03
N LYS A 37 18.73 5.32 0.30
CA LYS A 37 19.84 4.66 -0.41
C LYS A 37 19.46 4.12 -1.79
N HIS A 38 18.16 4.02 -2.11
CA HIS A 38 17.74 3.53 -3.41
C HIS A 38 18.13 4.51 -4.52
N LYS A 39 18.70 4.00 -5.62
CA LYS A 39 19.19 4.82 -6.75
C LYS A 39 18.15 5.78 -7.34
N GLY A 40 16.87 5.40 -7.28
CA GLY A 40 15.75 6.18 -7.80
C GLY A 40 15.24 7.27 -6.85
N PHE A 41 15.65 7.27 -5.58
CA PHE A 41 15.07 8.12 -4.53
C PHE A 41 15.08 9.61 -4.90
N LYS A 42 16.24 10.13 -5.37
CA LYS A 42 16.40 11.56 -5.72
C LYS A 42 15.47 12.06 -6.82
N LYS A 43 14.88 11.17 -7.63
CA LYS A 43 13.98 11.51 -8.74
C LYS A 43 12.57 10.95 -8.53
N ALA A 44 12.35 10.26 -7.41
CA ALA A 44 11.06 9.68 -7.12
C ALA A 44 10.11 10.79 -6.66
N GLU A 45 8.89 10.73 -7.15
CA GLU A 45 7.78 11.57 -6.68
C GLU A 45 6.80 10.75 -5.82
N MET A 46 6.93 9.42 -5.88
CA MET A 46 6.01 8.50 -5.23
C MET A 46 6.72 7.21 -4.79
N LEU A 47 6.15 6.57 -3.76
CA LEU A 47 6.61 5.29 -3.24
C LEU A 47 5.41 4.36 -3.01
N ARG A 48 5.40 3.23 -3.70
CA ARG A 48 4.43 2.16 -3.48
C ARG A 48 4.89 1.23 -2.37
N TRP A 49 4.12 1.14 -1.30
CA TRP A 49 4.27 0.09 -0.30
C TRP A 49 3.59 -1.18 -0.80
N PHE A 50 4.28 -2.32 -0.63
CA PHE A 50 3.83 -3.65 -1.02
C PHE A 50 3.58 -3.82 -2.54
N VAL A 51 4.54 -4.45 -3.22
CA VAL A 51 4.33 -4.98 -4.58
C VAL A 51 3.59 -6.34 -4.51
N SER A 52 3.79 -7.07 -3.42
CA SER A 52 3.10 -8.32 -3.09
C SER A 52 2.96 -8.43 -1.58
N GLY A 53 1.90 -9.08 -1.11
CA GLY A 53 1.57 -9.13 0.32
C GLY A 53 0.74 -7.94 0.77
N ASP A 54 0.65 -7.75 2.08
CA ASP A 54 -0.15 -6.70 2.72
C ASP A 54 0.51 -6.32 4.06
N CYS A 55 0.07 -5.22 4.66
CA CYS A 55 0.44 -4.88 6.03
C CYS A 55 -0.19 -5.90 7.00
N ASP A 56 0.64 -6.51 7.84
CA ASP A 56 0.26 -7.61 8.73
C ASP A 56 0.22 -7.22 10.21
N SER A 57 0.68 -6.02 10.57
CA SER A 57 0.81 -5.60 11.96
C SER A 57 0.67 -4.08 12.14
N VAL A 58 0.19 -3.69 13.31
CA VAL A 58 0.09 -2.28 13.74
C VAL A 58 1.46 -1.60 13.74
N LYS A 59 2.50 -2.29 14.23
CA LYS A 59 3.87 -1.75 14.25
C LYS A 59 4.40 -1.42 12.86
N LEU A 60 4.16 -2.30 11.87
CA LEU A 60 4.56 -2.03 10.49
C LEU A 60 3.78 -0.86 9.89
N ARG A 61 2.47 -0.79 10.12
CA ARG A 61 1.63 0.34 9.70
C ARG A 61 2.17 1.66 10.24
N ASP A 62 2.44 1.72 11.54
CA ASP A 62 2.88 2.95 12.20
C ASP A 62 4.29 3.36 11.73
N ALA A 63 5.20 2.38 11.52
CA ALA A 63 6.52 2.66 10.95
C ALA A 63 6.42 3.24 9.53
N ILE A 64 5.50 2.72 8.71
CA ILE A 64 5.21 3.23 7.37
C ILE A 64 4.66 4.66 7.44
N PHE A 65 3.76 4.96 8.38
CA PHE A 65 3.22 6.30 8.53
C PHE A 65 4.28 7.30 9.00
N ASN A 66 5.10 6.92 9.98
CA ASN A 66 6.22 7.76 10.41
C ASN A 66 7.20 7.99 9.26
N THR A 67 7.56 6.93 8.52
CA THR A 67 8.44 7.05 7.34
C THR A 67 7.85 7.98 6.28
N SER A 68 6.52 7.96 6.09
CA SER A 68 5.85 8.83 5.13
C SER A 68 5.89 10.30 5.55
N ASN A 69 5.76 10.59 6.86
CA ASN A 69 5.92 11.94 7.39
C ASN A 69 7.37 12.46 7.22
N GLU A 70 8.37 11.61 7.48
CA GLU A 70 9.79 11.96 7.30
C GLU A 70 10.15 12.18 5.82
N LEU A 71 9.61 11.35 4.93
CA LEU A 71 9.82 11.45 3.49
C LEU A 71 8.68 12.22 2.79
N ASN A 72 8.28 13.36 3.38
CA ASN A 72 7.11 14.14 2.94
C ASN A 72 7.12 14.66 1.49
N HIS A 73 8.27 14.69 0.84
CA HIS A 73 8.41 15.02 -0.58
C HIS A 73 7.89 13.93 -1.52
N LEU A 74 7.64 12.71 -1.01
CA LEU A 74 7.06 11.60 -1.77
C LEU A 74 5.58 11.47 -1.47
N ILE A 75 4.80 11.09 -2.48
CA ILE A 75 3.48 10.50 -2.28
C ILE A 75 3.64 9.01 -1.99
N HIS A 76 3.26 8.60 -0.78
CA HIS A 76 3.24 7.21 -0.39
C HIS A 76 1.89 6.61 -0.71
N TYR A 77 1.85 5.40 -1.27
CA TYR A 77 0.58 4.73 -1.51
C TYR A 77 0.67 3.23 -1.35
N SER A 78 -0.46 2.60 -1.04
CA SER A 78 -0.54 1.16 -0.88
C SER A 78 -1.94 0.63 -1.18
N TYR A 79 -2.00 -0.67 -1.41
CA TYR A 79 -3.24 -1.43 -1.51
C TYR A 79 -3.33 -2.36 -0.30
N THR A 80 -4.50 -2.46 0.31
CA THR A 80 -4.71 -3.37 1.44
C THR A 80 -6.05 -4.09 1.33
N LYS A 81 -6.06 -5.36 1.74
CA LYS A 81 -7.28 -6.11 2.08
C LYS A 81 -7.46 -6.19 3.60
N ASN A 82 -6.42 -5.88 4.38
CA ASN A 82 -6.43 -5.88 5.84
C ASN A 82 -6.95 -4.53 6.39
N LEU A 83 -8.18 -4.19 6.01
CA LEU A 83 -8.83 -2.92 6.36
C LEU A 83 -8.92 -2.63 7.87
N PRO A 84 -9.10 -3.60 8.78
CA PRO A 84 -9.14 -3.32 10.22
C PRO A 84 -7.89 -2.62 10.76
N LEU A 85 -6.72 -2.81 10.14
CA LEU A 85 -5.50 -2.10 10.55
C LEU A 85 -5.56 -0.60 10.24
N PHE A 86 -6.44 -0.15 9.36
CA PHE A 86 -6.45 1.23 8.85
C PHE A 86 -7.75 2.00 9.17
N LEU A 87 -8.72 1.32 9.78
CA LEU A 87 -9.97 1.90 10.24
C LEU A 87 -9.70 2.84 11.43
N ASP A 88 -10.38 3.98 11.47
CA ASP A 88 -10.29 4.99 12.54
C ASP A 88 -8.86 5.50 12.84
N VAL A 89 -7.92 5.32 11.89
CA VAL A 89 -6.54 5.76 12.04
C VAL A 89 -6.26 6.93 11.12
N LYS A 90 -5.77 8.04 11.71
CA LYS A 90 -5.32 9.22 10.97
C LYS A 90 -4.06 8.87 10.15
N LYS A 91 -4.17 9.05 8.84
CA LYS A 91 -3.11 8.78 7.87
C LYS A 91 -2.27 10.05 7.65
N PRO A 92 -0.97 9.94 7.33
CA PRO A 92 -0.18 11.06 6.83
C PRO A 92 -0.84 11.73 5.63
N GLU A 93 -0.71 13.06 5.50
CA GLU A 93 -1.33 13.82 4.42
C GLU A 93 -0.81 13.44 3.03
N ASN A 94 0.40 12.92 2.96
CA ASN A 94 1.04 12.40 1.74
C ASN A 94 0.86 10.88 1.56
N TYR A 95 0.01 10.23 2.36
CA TYR A 95 -0.27 8.80 2.24
C TYR A 95 -1.63 8.55 1.58
N ARG A 96 -1.66 7.65 0.59
CA ARG A 96 -2.86 7.23 -0.16
C ARG A 96 -3.10 5.74 0.07
N LEU A 97 -4.16 5.40 0.79
CA LEU A 97 -4.55 4.01 1.01
C LEU A 97 -5.64 3.62 0.02
N THR A 98 -5.45 2.51 -0.69
CA THR A 98 -6.48 1.93 -1.56
C THR A 98 -7.03 0.65 -0.93
N ALA A 99 -8.33 0.63 -0.61
CA ALA A 99 -9.01 -0.59 -0.18
C ALA A 99 -9.20 -1.53 -1.39
N SER A 100 -8.57 -2.70 -1.34
CA SER A 100 -8.68 -3.71 -2.41
C SER A 100 -9.90 -4.59 -2.18
N ILE A 101 -10.84 -4.57 -3.12
CA ILE A 101 -12.05 -5.39 -3.11
C ILE A 101 -11.70 -6.85 -3.45
N GLY A 102 -12.43 -7.79 -2.87
CA GLY A 102 -12.23 -9.23 -3.02
C GLY A 102 -11.44 -9.83 -1.86
N GLY A 103 -11.64 -9.31 -0.65
CA GLY A 103 -11.04 -9.79 0.60
C GLY A 103 -12.08 -10.14 1.66
N ARG A 104 -11.60 -10.59 2.83
CA ARG A 104 -12.46 -10.95 3.98
C ARG A 104 -13.23 -9.74 4.54
N TYR A 105 -12.65 -8.56 4.42
CA TYR A 105 -13.13 -7.35 5.09
C TYR A 105 -13.88 -6.40 4.17
N ASP A 106 -14.31 -6.82 2.98
CA ASP A 106 -15.00 -5.97 1.99
C ASP A 106 -16.21 -5.21 2.57
N HIS A 107 -16.86 -5.77 3.59
CA HIS A 107 -17.97 -5.14 4.31
C HIS A 107 -17.59 -3.84 5.05
N LEU A 108 -16.30 -3.60 5.30
CA LEU A 108 -15.79 -2.36 5.89
C LEU A 108 -15.59 -1.25 4.85
N ILE A 109 -15.57 -1.56 3.55
CA ILE A 109 -15.32 -0.58 2.50
C ILE A 109 -16.54 0.32 2.35
N ASN A 110 -16.37 1.58 2.72
CA ASN A 110 -17.40 2.60 2.56
C ASN A 110 -16.76 3.96 2.22
N PRO A 111 -17.53 4.92 1.65
CA PRO A 111 -16.99 6.21 1.21
C PRO A 111 -16.43 7.10 2.32
N VAL A 112 -16.73 6.85 3.59
CA VAL A 112 -16.25 7.66 4.71
C VAL A 112 -14.88 7.14 5.18
N ASP A 113 -14.77 5.83 5.41
CA ASP A 113 -13.54 5.24 5.96
C ASP A 113 -12.51 4.89 4.88
N PHE A 114 -12.99 4.50 3.69
CA PHE A 114 -12.18 4.04 2.57
C PHE A 114 -12.70 4.63 1.23
N PRO A 115 -12.59 5.95 1.03
CA PRO A 115 -13.09 6.63 -0.16
C PRO A 115 -12.37 6.20 -1.45
N ARG A 116 -11.11 5.72 -1.34
CA ARG A 116 -10.36 5.11 -2.45
C ARG A 116 -10.42 3.58 -2.35
N SER A 117 -11.02 2.95 -3.35
CA SER A 117 -11.13 1.48 -3.42
C SER A 117 -10.87 0.96 -4.83
N ALA A 118 -10.20 -0.18 -4.95
CA ALA A 118 -9.90 -0.81 -6.23
C ALA A 118 -10.62 -2.15 -6.38
N ARG A 119 -11.27 -2.36 -7.53
CA ARG A 119 -11.86 -3.64 -7.93
C ARG A 119 -11.11 -4.23 -9.12
N VAL A 120 -10.68 -5.48 -9.02
CA VAL A 120 -10.15 -6.21 -10.18
C VAL A 120 -11.31 -6.62 -11.08
N VAL A 121 -11.24 -6.28 -12.36
CA VAL A 121 -12.24 -6.60 -13.39
C VAL A 121 -11.61 -7.40 -14.53
N LYS A 122 -12.38 -8.23 -15.23
CA LYS A 122 -11.88 -9.06 -16.33
C LYS A 122 -11.92 -8.36 -17.69
N SER A 123 -12.71 -7.30 -17.83
CA SER A 123 -12.83 -6.56 -19.09
C SER A 123 -13.14 -5.07 -18.85
N LEU A 124 -12.88 -4.26 -19.88
CA LEU A 124 -13.29 -2.85 -19.89
C LEU A 124 -14.82 -2.69 -19.85
N GLU A 125 -15.55 -3.65 -20.42
CA GLU A 125 -17.01 -3.67 -20.39
C GLU A 125 -17.53 -3.86 -18.95
N GLU A 126 -16.88 -4.72 -18.16
CA GLU A 126 -17.22 -4.89 -16.74
C GLU A 126 -16.96 -3.59 -15.95
N ALA A 127 -15.83 -2.91 -16.17
CA ALA A 127 -15.57 -1.62 -15.55
C ALA A 127 -16.65 -0.57 -15.91
N ALA A 128 -17.04 -0.51 -17.18
CA ALA A 128 -18.08 0.41 -17.65
C ALA A 128 -19.44 0.11 -17.01
N LYS A 129 -19.83 -1.16 -16.89
CA LYS A 129 -21.06 -1.59 -16.20
C LYS A 129 -21.08 -1.18 -14.74
N LEU A 130 -19.92 -1.14 -14.09
CA LEU A 130 -19.75 -0.72 -12.70
C LEU A 130 -19.54 0.80 -12.54
N ASN A 131 -19.50 1.55 -13.65
CA ASN A 131 -19.17 2.97 -13.68
C ASN A 131 -17.84 3.29 -12.96
N LEU A 132 -16.84 2.41 -13.12
CA LEU A 132 -15.52 2.57 -12.52
C LEU A 132 -14.50 3.02 -13.58
N PRO A 133 -13.74 4.11 -13.34
CA PRO A 133 -12.61 4.44 -14.18
C PRO A 133 -11.55 3.33 -14.08
N VAL A 134 -10.89 3.01 -15.19
CA VAL A 134 -9.85 1.97 -15.22
C VAL A 134 -8.50 2.61 -14.98
N ASP A 135 -7.82 2.18 -13.91
CA ASP A 135 -6.44 2.56 -13.66
C ASP A 135 -5.48 1.65 -14.44
N LYS A 136 -4.57 2.27 -15.21
CA LYS A 136 -3.59 1.57 -16.03
C LYS A 136 -2.15 1.74 -15.52
N LYS A 137 -1.88 2.76 -14.70
CA LYS A 137 -0.52 3.18 -14.32
C LYS A 137 -0.38 3.53 -12.84
N ASP A 138 -1.34 3.10 -12.01
CA ASP A 138 -1.49 3.49 -10.61
C ASP A 138 -1.84 4.99 -10.41
N ASP A 139 -2.18 5.72 -11.48
CA ASP A 139 -2.47 7.18 -11.44
C ASP A 139 -3.66 7.51 -10.52
N LEU A 140 -4.64 6.60 -10.42
CA LEU A 140 -5.78 6.75 -9.52
C LEU A 140 -5.44 6.30 -8.09
N ALA A 141 -4.46 5.42 -7.95
CA ALA A 141 -3.99 4.90 -6.66
C ALA A 141 -3.19 5.94 -5.87
N TYR A 142 -2.27 6.66 -6.52
CA TYR A 142 -1.46 7.72 -5.88
C TYR A 142 -2.01 9.13 -6.14
N GLY A 143 -3.00 9.29 -7.02
CA GLY A 143 -3.56 10.58 -7.39
C GLY A 143 -4.19 11.35 -6.24
N PRO A 144 -4.47 12.65 -6.44
CA PRO A 144 -5.03 13.52 -5.39
C PRO A 144 -6.52 13.26 -5.12
N ILE A 145 -7.24 12.61 -6.03
CA ILE A 145 -8.68 12.37 -5.92
C ILE A 145 -8.92 11.00 -5.31
N ASP A 146 -9.63 10.95 -4.19
CA ASP A 146 -10.14 9.71 -3.63
C ASP A 146 -11.40 9.29 -4.38
N GLN A 147 -11.35 8.14 -5.05
CA GLN A 147 -12.51 7.57 -5.71
C GLN A 147 -12.37 6.05 -5.87
N PRO A 148 -13.47 5.31 -6.04
CA PRO A 148 -13.45 3.94 -6.52
C PRO A 148 -12.91 3.85 -7.94
N PHE A 149 -12.13 2.82 -8.24
CA PHE A 149 -11.63 2.54 -9.59
C PHE A 149 -11.49 1.03 -9.85
N ALA A 150 -11.29 0.68 -11.12
CA ALA A 150 -11.10 -0.67 -11.59
C ALA A 150 -9.64 -0.93 -11.99
N LEU A 151 -9.14 -2.13 -11.68
CA LEU A 151 -7.89 -2.67 -12.16
C LEU A 151 -8.20 -3.78 -13.16
N LEU A 152 -7.75 -3.63 -14.41
CA LEU A 152 -7.96 -4.66 -15.42
C LEU A 152 -7.07 -5.86 -15.11
N TYR A 153 -7.64 -7.07 -15.08
CA TYR A 153 -6.87 -8.31 -14.95
C TYR A 153 -5.93 -8.48 -16.15
N HIS A 154 -4.66 -8.82 -15.90
CA HIS A 154 -3.64 -9.05 -16.92
C HIS A 154 -3.28 -10.53 -17.02
#